data_AF-A0A9E2P570-F1
#
_entry.id   AF-A0A9E2P570-F1
#
_cell.length_a   1.000
_cell.length_b   1.000
_cell.length_c   1.000
_cell.angle_alpha   90.00
_cell.angle_beta   90.00
_cell.angle_gamma   90.00
#
_symmetry.space_group_name_H-M   'P 1'
#
loop_
_entity.id
_entity.type
_entity.pdbx_description
1 polymer ?
#
loop_
_entity_poly.entity_id
_entity_poly.type
_entity_poly.pdbx_seq_one_letter_code
_entity_poly.pdbx_strand_id
1 'polypeptide(L)'
;MSEELQQKLRDQLWEVANKLRGNMSASDFMYFTLGFIFYKYLSEKIEAYANNALVDDEVSFKDLWNMEGEDAAELQEELKKQCLEGVGYFIEPTYLFSSVIDRIKKKENILP
;
A
#
# COMPACT_ATOMS: atom_id res chain seq x y z
N MET A 1 13.44 -13.07 -19.34
CA MET A 1 12.31 -13.75 -18.66
C MET A 1 11.63 -14.61 -19.71
N SER A 2 11.60 -15.94 -19.55
CA SER A 2 11.04 -16.87 -20.55
C SER A 2 9.53 -16.63 -20.71
N GLU A 3 9.02 -16.61 -21.95
CA GLU A 3 7.58 -16.44 -22.26
C GLU A 3 6.71 -17.46 -21.53
N GLU A 4 7.24 -18.67 -21.29
CA GLU A 4 6.58 -19.72 -20.51
C GLU A 4 6.31 -19.32 -19.07
N LEU A 5 7.21 -18.55 -18.44
CA LEU A 5 7.02 -18.09 -17.07
C LEU A 5 5.91 -17.03 -17.00
N GLN A 6 5.84 -16.15 -18.00
CA GLN A 6 4.77 -15.17 -18.10
C GLN A 6 3.41 -15.85 -18.36
N GLN A 7 3.37 -16.89 -19.19
CA GLN A 7 2.15 -17.65 -19.43
C GLN A 7 1.67 -18.35 -18.16
N LYS A 8 2.56 -19.06 -17.45
CA LYS A 8 2.23 -19.71 -16.16
C LYS A 8 1.73 -18.71 -15.13
N LEU A 9 2.34 -17.53 -15.04
CA LEU A 9 1.89 -16.47 -14.14
C LEU A 9 0.49 -15.98 -14.49
N ARG A 10 0.21 -15.76 -15.80
CA ARG A 10 -1.13 -15.37 -16.27
C ARG A 10 -2.18 -16.42 -15.92
N ASP A 11 -1.88 -17.69 -16.17
CA ASP A 11 -2.82 -18.78 -15.91
C ASP A 11 -3.12 -18.91 -14.41
N GLN A 12 -2.11 -18.78 -13.55
CA GLN A 12 -2.28 -18.78 -12.10
C GLN A 12 -3.11 -17.59 -11.60
N LEU A 13 -2.85 -16.38 -12.11
CA LEU A 13 -3.64 -15.19 -11.78
C LEU A 13 -5.10 -15.36 -12.21
N TRP A 14 -5.34 -15.96 -13.39
CA TRP A 14 -6.68 -16.24 -13.89
C TRP A 14 -7.44 -17.26 -13.03
N GLU A 15 -6.77 -18.34 -12.59
CA GLU A 15 -7.39 -19.30 -11.67
C GLU A 15 -7.76 -18.66 -10.33
N VAL A 16 -6.86 -17.86 -9.76
CA VAL A 16 -7.10 -17.16 -8.49
C VAL A 16 -8.26 -16.18 -8.63
N ALA A 17 -8.32 -15.43 -9.72
CA ALA A 17 -9.42 -14.51 -10.03
C ALA A 17 -10.77 -15.24 -10.12
N ASN A 18 -10.84 -16.38 -10.82
CA ASN A 18 -12.07 -17.17 -10.93
C ASN A 18 -12.53 -17.73 -9.58
N LYS A 19 -11.60 -18.15 -8.71
CA LYS A 19 -11.93 -18.61 -7.36
C LYS A 19 -12.45 -17.48 -6.48
N LEU A 20 -11.86 -16.28 -6.58
CA LEU A 20 -12.21 -15.12 -5.74
C LEU A 20 -13.47 -14.39 -6.20
N ARG A 21 -13.78 -14.39 -7.50
CA ARG A 21 -14.95 -13.71 -8.05
C ARG A 21 -16.28 -14.22 -7.48
N GLY A 22 -16.35 -15.51 -7.13
CA GLY A 22 -17.59 -16.12 -6.66
C GLY A 22 -18.74 -15.89 -7.65
N ASN A 23 -19.83 -15.30 -7.15
CA ASN A 23 -21.04 -14.99 -7.94
C ASN A 23 -21.01 -13.62 -8.62
N MET A 24 -19.93 -12.84 -8.50
CA MET A 24 -19.84 -11.51 -9.13
C MET A 24 -19.67 -11.62 -10.65
N SER A 25 -20.14 -10.60 -11.38
CA SER A 25 -19.86 -10.51 -12.81
C SER A 25 -18.36 -10.26 -13.07
N ALA A 26 -17.87 -10.60 -14.25
CA ALA A 26 -16.47 -10.35 -14.62
C ALA A 26 -16.12 -8.86 -14.54
N SER A 27 -17.05 -7.98 -14.95
CA SER A 27 -16.89 -6.54 -14.91
C SER A 27 -16.76 -6.02 -13.47
N ASP A 28 -17.62 -6.47 -12.55
CA ASP A 28 -17.59 -6.01 -11.15
C ASP A 28 -16.31 -6.43 -10.46
N PHE A 29 -15.86 -7.67 -10.69
CA PHE A 29 -14.60 -8.17 -10.15
C PHE A 29 -13.39 -7.42 -10.71
N MET A 30 -13.42 -7.03 -11.97
CA MET A 30 -12.36 -6.23 -12.59
C MET A 30 -12.24 -4.87 -11.91
N TYR A 31 -13.36 -4.15 -11.71
CA TYR A 31 -13.34 -2.84 -11.03
C TYR A 31 -12.85 -2.94 -9.59
N PHE A 32 -13.32 -3.95 -8.85
CA PHE A 32 -12.86 -4.22 -7.49
C PHE A 32 -11.35 -4.50 -7.45
N THR A 33 -10.90 -5.48 -8.23
CA THR A 33 -9.50 -5.92 -8.23
C THR A 33 -8.55 -4.81 -8.69
N LEU A 34 -8.96 -4.00 -9.67
CA LEU A 34 -8.18 -2.86 -10.12
C LEU A 34 -8.01 -1.81 -9.02
N GLY A 35 -9.07 -1.56 -8.23
CA GLY A 35 -9.00 -0.70 -7.05
C GLY A 35 -7.97 -1.19 -6.03
N PHE A 36 -7.93 -2.50 -5.73
CA PHE A 36 -6.94 -3.08 -4.82
C PHE A 36 -5.52 -3.00 -5.36
N ILE A 37 -5.31 -3.29 -6.65
CA ILE A 37 -3.99 -3.20 -7.28
C ILE A 37 -3.50 -1.75 -7.27
N PHE A 38 -4.39 -0.80 -7.60
CA PHE A 38 -4.07 0.61 -7.59
C PHE A 38 -3.72 1.09 -6.18
N TYR A 39 -4.51 0.72 -5.17
CA TYR A 39 -4.23 1.06 -3.79
C TYR A 39 -2.91 0.45 -3.29
N LYS A 40 -2.62 -0.81 -3.62
CA LYS A 40 -1.32 -1.43 -3.34
C LYS A 40 -0.18 -0.63 -3.97
N TYR A 41 -0.33 -0.26 -5.25
CA TYR A 41 0.67 0.53 -5.97
C TYR A 41 0.91 1.90 -5.33
N LEU A 42 -0.16 2.65 -5.00
CA LEU A 42 -0.05 3.94 -4.34
C LEU A 42 0.62 3.82 -2.97
N SER A 43 0.21 2.82 -2.18
CA SER A 43 0.77 2.57 -0.87
C SER A 43 2.27 2.24 -0.93
N GLU A 44 2.68 1.36 -1.83
CA GLU A 44 4.10 0.98 -1.97
C GLU A 44 4.93 2.16 -2.47
N LYS A 45 4.39 2.97 -3.38
CA LYS A 45 5.08 4.13 -3.94
C LYS A 45 5.30 5.21 -2.89
N ILE A 46 4.29 5.55 -2.08
CA ILE A 46 4.46 6.56 -1.04
C ILE A 46 5.34 6.06 0.12
N GLU A 47 5.21 4.80 0.52
CA GLU A 47 6.08 4.20 1.55
C GLU A 47 7.55 4.24 1.09
N ALA A 48 7.82 3.91 -0.18
CA ALA A 48 9.16 4.03 -0.74
C ALA A 48 9.63 5.50 -0.82
N TYR A 49 8.77 6.43 -1.23
CA TYR A 49 9.12 7.85 -1.31
C TYR A 49 9.45 8.44 0.06
N ALA A 50 8.59 8.20 1.05
CA ALA A 50 8.75 8.68 2.41
C ALA A 50 10.00 8.06 3.08
N ASN A 51 10.23 6.75 2.93
CA ASN A 51 11.44 6.12 3.45
C ASN A 51 12.72 6.66 2.79
N ASN A 52 12.68 7.03 1.50
CA ASN A 52 13.83 7.65 0.84
C ASN A 52 14.10 9.08 1.35
N ALA A 53 13.06 9.83 1.70
CA ALA A 53 13.21 11.17 2.29
C ALA A 53 13.76 11.13 3.72
N LEU A 54 13.49 10.06 4.46
CA LEU A 54 13.92 9.86 5.86
C LEU A 54 15.23 9.06 6.00
N VAL A 55 15.95 8.79 4.91
CA VAL A 55 17.22 8.02 4.96
C VAL A 55 18.24 8.69 5.86
N ASP A 56 18.32 10.02 5.81
CA ASP A 56 19.28 10.81 6.58
C ASP A 56 18.93 10.87 8.08
N ASP A 57 17.66 10.69 8.43
CA ASP A 57 17.18 10.67 9.81
C ASP A 57 17.33 9.28 10.46
N GLU A 58 17.69 8.24 9.70
CA GLU A 58 17.75 6.83 10.13
C GLU A 58 16.42 6.30 10.72
N VAL A 59 15.29 6.92 10.37
CA VAL A 59 13.95 6.55 10.85
C VAL A 59 13.09 6.05 9.69
N SER A 60 12.32 4.98 9.90
CA SER A 60 11.36 4.55 8.87
C SER A 60 10.08 5.39 8.91
N PHE A 61 9.37 5.45 7.80
CA PHE A 61 8.09 6.16 7.70
C PHE A 61 7.08 5.70 8.76
N LYS A 62 7.09 4.41 9.11
CA LYS A 62 6.23 3.86 10.17
C LYS A 62 6.69 4.26 11.56
N ASP A 63 7.99 4.29 11.80
CA ASP A 63 8.55 4.65 13.10
C ASP A 63 8.28 6.13 13.42
N LEU A 64 8.45 7.01 12.43
CA LEU A 64 8.17 8.45 12.58
C LEU A 64 6.72 8.70 13.01
N TRP A 65 5.76 7.89 12.56
CA TRP A 65 4.35 7.99 12.95
C TRP A 65 4.01 7.39 14.31
N ASN A 66 4.89 6.55 14.86
CA ASN A 66 4.75 5.99 16.21
C ASN A 66 5.50 6.81 17.26
N MET A 67 6.35 7.76 16.84
CA MET A 67 7.06 8.67 17.73
C MET A 67 6.11 9.77 18.22
N GLU A 68 6.19 10.07 19.51
CA GLU A 68 5.48 11.18 20.15
C GLU A 68 6.49 12.24 20.59
N GLY A 69 6.25 13.50 20.22
CA GLY A 69 7.13 14.64 20.54
C GLY A 69 6.90 15.82 19.61
N GLU A 70 7.30 17.01 20.04
CA GLU A 70 7.17 18.24 19.24
C GLU A 70 8.04 18.14 17.96
N ASP A 71 9.28 17.67 18.10
CA ASP A 71 10.20 17.45 16.97
C ASP A 71 9.65 16.42 15.96
N ALA A 72 8.97 15.37 16.43
CA ALA A 72 8.35 14.37 15.56
C ALA A 72 7.17 14.97 14.78
N ALA A 73 6.37 15.85 15.40
CA ALA A 73 5.26 16.51 14.75
C ALA A 73 5.72 17.44 13.62
N GLU A 74 6.81 18.19 13.83
CA GLU A 74 7.42 19.03 12.79
C GLU A 74 7.91 18.20 11.60
N LEU A 75 8.62 17.11 11.85
CA LEU A 75 9.09 16.19 10.81
C LEU A 75 7.94 15.54 10.05
N GLN A 76 6.86 15.16 10.74
CA GLN A 76 5.66 14.60 10.09
C GLN A 76 4.98 15.61 9.16
N GLU A 77 4.89 16.88 9.55
CA GLU A 77 4.31 17.93 8.69
C GLU A 77 5.18 18.22 7.47
N GLU A 78 6.50 18.28 7.65
CA GLU A 78 7.43 18.50 6.55
C GLU A 78 7.39 17.34 5.55
N LEU A 79 7.43 16.09 6.04
CA LEU A 79 7.32 14.91 5.20
C LEU A 79 5.99 14.85 4.45
N LYS A 80 4.88 15.26 5.09
CA LYS A 80 3.58 15.38 4.41
C LYS A 80 3.64 16.35 3.24
N LYS A 81 4.24 17.53 3.43
CA LYS A 81 4.40 18.51 2.35
C LYS A 81 5.23 17.95 1.21
N GLN A 82 6.36 17.33 1.51
CA GLN A 82 7.22 16.69 0.50
C GLN A 82 6.48 15.59 -0.27
N CYS A 83 5.70 14.74 0.42
CA CYS A 83 4.89 13.72 -0.24
C CYS A 83 3.81 14.32 -1.14
N LEU A 84 3.15 15.39 -0.70
CA LEU A 84 2.14 16.09 -1.48
C LEU A 84 2.74 16.78 -2.71
N GLU A 85 3.92 17.38 -2.60
CA GLU A 85 4.60 18.05 -3.72
C GLU A 85 5.24 17.05 -4.69
N GLY A 86 5.87 16.00 -4.18
CA GLY A 86 6.59 15.01 -4.99
C GLY A 86 5.70 13.94 -5.61
N VAL A 87 4.71 13.43 -4.86
CA VAL A 87 3.86 12.30 -5.28
C VAL A 87 2.41 12.73 -5.57
N GLY A 88 1.96 13.86 -5.03
CA GLY A 88 0.61 14.41 -5.27
C GLY A 88 -0.48 13.88 -4.35
N TYR A 89 -0.14 13.01 -3.40
CA TYR A 89 -1.07 12.45 -2.42
C TYR A 89 -0.34 12.03 -1.15
N PHE A 90 -1.10 11.86 -0.07
CA PHE A 90 -0.58 11.39 1.20
C PHE A 90 -1.47 10.27 1.78
N ILE A 91 -0.83 9.18 2.20
CA ILE A 91 -1.47 8.05 2.90
C ILE A 91 -0.69 7.86 4.20
N GLU A 92 -1.38 7.90 5.34
CA GLU A 92 -0.71 7.69 6.61
C GLU A 92 -0.15 6.26 6.71
N PRO A 93 0.98 6.06 7.41
CA PRO A 93 1.58 4.76 7.65
C PRO A 93 0.60 3.70 8.15
N THR A 94 -0.39 4.12 8.95
CA THR A 94 -1.47 3.29 9.51
C THR A 94 -2.40 2.70 8.43
N TYR A 95 -2.56 3.40 7.32
CA TYR A 95 -3.41 3.02 6.19
C TYR A 95 -2.60 2.60 4.96
N LEU A 96 -1.36 2.14 5.14
CA LEU A 96 -0.61 1.49 4.07
C LEU A 96 -1.16 0.08 3.81
N PHE A 97 -1.03 -0.41 2.59
CA PHE A 97 -1.36 -1.77 2.21
C PHE A 97 -0.67 -2.79 3.12
N SER A 98 0.62 -2.59 3.42
CA SER A 98 1.37 -3.44 4.36
C SER A 98 0.72 -3.45 5.76
N SER A 99 0.34 -2.28 6.27
CA SER A 99 -0.35 -2.12 7.55
C SER A 99 -1.74 -2.78 7.58
N VAL A 100 -2.51 -2.67 6.50
CA VAL A 100 -3.81 -3.35 6.36
C VAL A 100 -3.62 -4.87 6.36
N ILE A 101 -2.64 -5.40 5.62
CA ILE A 101 -2.33 -6.84 5.62
C ILE A 101 -1.95 -7.33 7.02
N ASP A 102 -1.16 -6.55 7.76
CA ASP A 102 -0.75 -6.92 9.12
C ASP A 102 -1.93 -6.93 10.10
N ARG A 103 -2.89 -6.01 9.95
CA ARG A 103 -4.17 -6.02 10.70
C ARG A 103 -5.03 -7.24 10.38
N ILE A 104 -5.14 -7.60 9.09
CA ILE A 104 -5.85 -8.83 8.66
C ILE A 104 -5.26 -10.06 9.35
N LYS A 105 -3.92 -10.19 9.35
CA LYS A 105 -3.23 -11.32 9.99
C LYS A 105 -3.51 -11.39 11.49
N LYS A 106 -3.63 -10.24 12.16
CA LYS A 106 -3.97 -10.14 13.59
C LYS A 106 -5.45 -10.38 13.89
N LYS A 107 -6.30 -10.56 12.87
CA LYS A 107 -7.77 -10.65 12.98
C LYS A 107 -8.39 -9.42 13.68
N GLU A 108 -7.72 -8.28 13.59
CA GLU A 108 -8.30 -7.02 14.07
C GLU A 108 -9.43 -6.63 13.13
N ASN A 109 -10.55 -6.14 13.69
CA ASN A 109 -11.70 -5.76 12.89
C ASN A 109 -11.36 -4.47 12.14
N ILE A 110 -11.20 -4.58 10.82
CA ILE A 110 -10.70 -3.51 9.94
C ILE A 110 -11.86 -2.72 9.31
N LEU A 111 -13.09 -3.14 9.58
CA LEU A 111 -14.32 -2.49 9.16
C LEU A 111 -15.04 -2.00 10.42
N PRO A 112 -15.59 -0.78 10.42
CA PRO A 112 -16.47 -0.30 11.48
C PRO A 112 -17.73 -1.15 11.63
#